data_AF-A0A955AUW9-F1
#
_entry.id   AF-A0A955AUW9-F1
#
_cell.length_a   1.000
_cell.length_b   1.000
_cell.length_c   1.000
_cell.angle_alpha   90.00
_cell.angle_beta   90.00
_cell.angle_gamma   90.00
#
_symmetry.space_group_name_H-M   'P 1'
#
loop_
_entity.id
_entity.type
_entity.pdbx_description
1 polymer ?
#
loop_
_entity_poly.entity_id
_entity_poly.type
_entity_poly.pdbx_seq_one_letter_code
_entity_poly.pdbx_strand_id
1 'polypeptide(L)'
;MVGLLVLLFFIMMRRLGGAGSPMSFGRSRGRLYAQEDLGVTFDDVAGIDEAVEEVREIVDFLRSPEKYQRLGGRIPKGVLLVGPPGTGKTLLAKAIAGEAGVP
;
A
#
# COMPACT_ATOMS: atom_id res chain seq x y z
N MET A 1 0.54 24.56 46.77
CA MET A 1 1.58 23.60 46.31
C MET A 1 0.98 22.38 45.62
N VAL A 2 0.10 21.60 46.26
CA VAL A 2 -0.48 20.38 45.66
C VAL A 2 -1.31 20.67 44.40
N GLY A 3 -2.15 21.70 44.39
CA GLY A 3 -2.94 22.07 43.21
C GLY A 3 -2.11 22.50 42.00
N LEU A 4 -0.95 23.12 42.22
CA LEU A 4 -0.02 23.50 41.14
C LEU A 4 0.65 22.27 40.51
N LEU A 5 1.02 21.30 41.35
CA LEU A 5 1.59 20.02 40.89
C LEU A 5 0.57 19.21 40.08
N VAL A 6 -0.69 19.16 40.53
CA VAL A 6 -1.77 18.48 39.80
C VAL A 6 -2.04 19.15 38.46
N LEU A 7 -2.04 20.49 38.42
CA LEU A 7 -2.24 21.24 37.17
C LEU A 7 -1.08 21.01 36.17
N LEU A 8 0.16 21.06 36.65
CA LEU A 8 1.34 20.78 35.82
C LEU A 8 1.36 19.33 35.30
N PHE A 9 0.97 18.38 36.15
CA PHE A 9 0.83 16.98 35.76
C PHE A 9 -0.24 16.80 34.69
N PHE A 10 -1.40 17.45 34.83
CA PHE A 10 -2.49 17.38 33.85
C PHE A 10 -2.11 18.02 32.50
N ILE A 11 -1.34 19.12 32.52
CA ILE A 11 -0.80 19.75 31.31
C ILE A 11 0.26 18.85 30.64
N MET A 12 1.13 18.21 31.41
CA MET A 12 2.14 17.28 30.88
C MET A 12 1.49 16.04 30.27
N MET A 13 0.50 15.43 30.94
CA MET A 13 -0.22 14.26 30.44
C MET A 13 -0.97 14.55 29.13
N ARG A 14 -1.51 15.76 28.98
CA ARG A 14 -2.10 16.24 27.71
C ARG A 14 -1.07 16.39 26.59
N ARG A 15 0.18 16.74 26.89
CA ARG A 15 1.26 16.84 25.87
C ARG A 15 1.81 15.48 25.45
N LEU A 16 1.81 14.48 26.34
CA LEU A 16 2.20 13.11 25.99
C LEU A 16 1.12 12.34 25.21
N GLY A 17 -0.13 12.80 25.15
CA GLY A 17 -1.20 12.17 24.34
C GLY A 17 -1.47 12.85 22.98
N GLY A 18 -0.87 14.01 22.72
CA GLY A 18 -1.15 14.84 21.54
C GLY A 18 -0.39 14.42 20.27
N ALA A 19 -0.83 14.93 19.11
CA ALA A 19 -0.14 14.77 17.83
C ALA A 19 1.30 15.29 17.94
N GLY A 20 2.28 14.39 17.78
CA GLY A 20 3.71 14.66 18.03
C GLY A 20 4.30 13.96 19.26
N SER A 21 3.50 13.21 20.04
CA SER A 21 3.99 12.38 21.13
C SER A 21 4.96 11.28 20.64
N PRO A 22 5.99 10.90 21.42
CA PRO A 22 6.86 9.75 21.12
C PRO A 22 6.08 8.45 20.88
N MET A 23 4.87 8.31 21.42
CA MET A 23 3.98 7.17 21.14
C MET A 23 3.47 7.11 19.69
N SER A 24 3.59 8.19 18.92
CA SER A 24 3.23 8.24 17.49
C SER A 24 4.36 7.78 16.56
N PHE A 25 5.60 7.67 17.04
CA PHE A 25 6.79 7.28 16.27
C PHE A 25 6.75 5.82 15.77
N GLY A 26 5.85 4.99 16.30
CA GLY A 26 5.68 3.59 15.88
C GLY A 26 4.53 3.31 14.92
N ARG A 27 3.70 4.31 14.56
CA ARG A 27 2.58 4.08 13.63
C ARG A 27 3.09 4.09 12.19
N SER A 28 2.80 3.03 11.44
CA SER A 28 3.16 2.95 10.02
C SER A 28 2.53 4.14 9.28
N ARG A 29 3.33 4.82 8.43
CA ARG A 29 2.87 5.91 7.56
C ARG A 29 2.40 5.38 6.20
N GLY A 30 1.96 4.13 6.14
CA GLY A 30 1.38 3.57 4.92
C GLY A 30 0.11 4.34 4.57
N ARG A 31 0.08 5.00 3.42
CA ARG A 31 -1.19 5.47 2.84
C ARG A 31 -1.88 4.25 2.26
N LEU A 32 -2.92 3.78 2.93
CA LEU A 32 -3.89 2.86 2.32
C LEU A 32 -4.73 3.69 1.37
N TYR A 33 -4.62 3.42 0.08
CA TYR A 33 -5.53 3.97 -0.91
C TYR A 33 -6.76 3.07 -0.89
N ALA A 34 -7.91 3.61 -0.46
CA ALA A 34 -9.16 2.90 -0.62
C ALA A 34 -9.43 2.74 -2.12
N GLN A 35 -9.98 1.58 -2.48
CA GLN A 35 -10.21 1.10 -3.84
C GLN A 35 -10.89 2.12 -4.78
N GLU A 36 -11.63 3.09 -4.22
CA GLU A 36 -12.35 4.14 -4.94
C GLU A 36 -11.45 5.15 -5.69
N ASP A 37 -10.14 5.20 -5.42
CA ASP A 37 -9.21 6.20 -6.03
C ASP A 37 -8.32 5.66 -7.17
N LEU A 38 -8.41 4.37 -7.52
CA LEU A 38 -7.57 3.77 -8.55
C LEU A 38 -8.31 3.69 -9.90
N GLY A 39 -8.61 4.84 -10.49
CA GLY A 39 -9.16 4.93 -11.86
C GLY A 39 -8.15 4.65 -12.97
N VAL A 40 -7.07 3.92 -12.68
CA VAL A 40 -5.99 3.58 -13.62
C VAL A 40 -6.03 2.09 -13.87
N THR A 41 -6.09 1.71 -15.14
CA THR A 41 -6.18 0.32 -15.64
C THR A 41 -5.02 0.00 -16.56
N PHE A 42 -4.94 -1.23 -17.09
CA PHE A 42 -3.91 -1.55 -18.07
C PHE A 42 -4.05 -0.75 -19.38
N ASP A 43 -5.25 -0.26 -19.69
CA ASP A 43 -5.49 0.59 -20.87
C ASP A 43 -4.78 1.95 -20.77
N ASP A 44 -4.44 2.40 -19.56
CA ASP A 44 -3.71 3.65 -19.32
C ASP A 44 -2.18 3.49 -19.43
N VAL A 45 -1.70 2.26 -19.64
CA VAL A 45 -0.28 1.93 -19.73
C VAL A 45 0.09 1.69 -21.19
N ALA A 46 0.98 2.53 -21.73
CA ALA A 46 1.42 2.45 -23.13
C ALA A 46 2.91 2.09 -23.26
N GLY A 47 3.25 1.32 -24.29
CA GLY A 47 4.63 1.09 -24.73
C GLY A 47 5.43 0.08 -23.90
N ILE A 48 4.77 -0.69 -23.02
CA ILE A 48 5.37 -1.75 -22.21
C ILE A 48 4.52 -3.04 -22.23
N ASP A 49 4.02 -3.41 -23.41
CA ASP A 49 3.07 -4.51 -23.59
C ASP A 49 3.59 -5.85 -23.03
N GLU A 50 4.88 -6.13 -23.20
CA GLU A 50 5.53 -7.34 -22.66
C GLU A 50 5.47 -7.37 -21.12
N ALA A 51 5.76 -6.24 -20.47
CA ALA A 51 5.69 -6.13 -19.01
C ALA A 51 4.25 -6.23 -18.51
N VAL A 52 3.27 -5.71 -19.27
CA VAL A 52 1.83 -5.82 -18.96
C VAL A 52 1.39 -7.28 -19.01
N GLU A 53 1.80 -8.05 -20.02
CA GLU A 53 1.46 -9.48 -20.10
C GLU A 53 2.04 -10.29 -18.95
N GLU A 54 3.30 -10.06 -18.56
CA GLU A 54 3.89 -10.75 -17.39
C GLU A 54 3.10 -10.47 -16.10
N VAL A 55 2.65 -9.23 -15.88
CA VAL A 55 1.89 -8.90 -14.66
C VAL A 55 0.42 -9.31 -14.73
N ARG A 56 -0.13 -9.63 -15.91
CA ARG A 56 -1.49 -10.20 -16.02
C ARG A 56 -1.61 -11.56 -15.36
N GLU A 57 -0.57 -12.39 -15.41
CA GLU A 57 -0.54 -13.66 -14.67
C GLU A 57 -0.67 -13.40 -13.16
N ILE A 58 0.00 -12.36 -12.66
CA ILE A 58 -0.05 -11.96 -11.25
C ILE A 58 -1.43 -11.43 -10.89
N VAL A 59 -2.09 -10.67 -11.77
CA VAL A 59 -3.48 -10.22 -11.58
C VAL A 59 -4.45 -11.40 -11.55
N ASP A 60 -4.34 -12.36 -12.47
CA ASP A 60 -5.19 -13.57 -12.46
C ASP A 60 -4.98 -14.39 -11.18
N PHE A 61 -3.72 -14.47 -10.74
CA PHE A 61 -3.38 -15.06 -9.44
C PHE A 61 -4.09 -14.35 -8.27
N LEU A 62 -4.05 -13.01 -8.22
CA LEU A 62 -4.68 -12.22 -7.15
C LEU A 62 -6.20 -12.34 -7.15
N ARG A 63 -6.83 -12.43 -8.33
CA ARG A 63 -8.28 -12.62 -8.47
C ARG A 63 -8.73 -14.04 -8.10
N SER A 64 -7.91 -15.07 -8.35
CA SER A 64 -8.29 -16.48 -8.17
C SER A 64 -7.23 -17.34 -7.46
N PRO A 65 -6.79 -16.97 -6.24
CA PRO A 65 -5.68 -17.64 -5.56
C PRO A 65 -5.94 -19.13 -5.28
N GLU A 66 -7.20 -19.50 -5.06
CA GLU A 66 -7.63 -20.89 -4.78
C GLU A 66 -7.40 -21.84 -5.97
N LYS A 67 -7.50 -21.35 -7.20
CA LYS A 67 -7.25 -22.15 -8.42
C LYS A 67 -5.79 -22.57 -8.48
N TYR A 68 -4.89 -21.65 -8.18
CA TYR A 68 -3.45 -21.88 -8.21
C TYR A 68 -2.97 -22.73 -7.04
N GLN A 69 -3.51 -22.53 -5.83
CA GLN A 69 -3.19 -23.36 -4.67
C GLN A 69 -3.58 -24.83 -4.88
N ARG A 70 -4.74 -25.09 -5.50
CA ARG A 70 -5.20 -26.46 -5.83
C ARG A 70 -4.26 -27.20 -6.78
N LEU A 71 -3.57 -26.48 -7.66
CA LEU A 71 -2.59 -27.03 -8.59
C LEU A 71 -1.18 -27.12 -7.99
N GLY A 72 -1.01 -26.79 -6.70
CA GLY A 72 0.30 -26.77 -6.03
C GLY A 72 1.14 -25.54 -6.35
N GLY A 73 0.56 -24.51 -6.96
CA GLY A 73 1.23 -23.26 -7.31
C GLY A 73 1.66 -22.48 -6.06
N ARG A 74 2.88 -21.95 -6.08
CA ARG A 74 3.38 -21.05 -5.03
C ARG A 74 3.03 -19.61 -5.35
N ILE A 75 2.43 -18.94 -4.38
CA ILE A 75 2.05 -17.53 -4.47
C ILE A 75 3.31 -16.65 -4.44
N PRO A 76 3.53 -15.78 -5.45
CA PRO A 76 4.55 -14.75 -5.37
C PRO A 76 4.24 -13.81 -4.20
N LYS A 77 5.21 -13.59 -3.30
CA LYS A 77 5.01 -12.71 -2.13
C LYS A 77 5.20 -11.22 -2.43
N GLY A 78 5.78 -10.90 -3.58
CA GLY A 78 6.05 -9.54 -4.00
C GLY A 78 6.75 -9.49 -5.34
N VAL A 79 6.65 -8.34 -6.00
CA VAL A 79 7.25 -8.06 -7.30
C VAL A 79 8.11 -6.80 -7.17
N LEU A 80 9.28 -6.81 -7.78
CA LEU A 80 10.18 -5.66 -7.82
C LEU A 80 10.22 -5.10 -9.25
N LEU A 81 9.67 -3.90 -9.45
CA LEU A 81 9.75 -3.19 -10.73
C LEU A 81 11.05 -2.38 -10.80
N VAL A 82 11.90 -2.66 -11.79
CA VAL A 82 13.22 -2.02 -11.94
C VAL A 82 13.29 -1.25 -13.26
N GLY A 83 13.90 -0.06 -13.23
CA GLY A 83 14.18 0.72 -14.44
C GLY A 83 14.47 2.20 -14.16
N PRO A 84 14.93 2.97 -15.15
CA PRO A 84 15.20 4.41 -15.05
C PRO A 84 14.01 5.23 -14.52
N PRO A 85 14.20 6.43 -13.97
CA PRO A 85 13.08 7.30 -13.59
C PRO A 85 12.18 7.61 -14.80
N GLY A 86 10.87 7.71 -14.60
CA GLY A 86 9.91 8.05 -15.67
C GLY A 86 9.39 6.88 -16.51
N THR A 87 9.86 5.64 -16.32
CA THR A 87 9.43 4.47 -17.12
C THR A 87 8.10 3.83 -16.69
N GLY A 88 7.21 4.58 -16.06
CA GLY A 88 5.86 4.07 -15.74
C GLY A 88 5.76 3.03 -14.62
N LYS A 89 6.81 2.72 -13.85
CA LYS A 89 6.75 1.72 -12.75
C LYS A 89 5.61 1.95 -11.75
N THR A 90 5.45 3.19 -11.27
CA THR A 90 4.36 3.54 -10.35
C THR A 90 3.00 3.53 -11.04
N LEU A 91 2.95 3.83 -12.34
CA LEU A 91 1.72 3.78 -13.13
C LEU A 91 1.28 2.32 -13.30
N LEU A 92 2.20 1.42 -13.65
CA LEU A 92 1.96 -0.01 -13.75
C LEU A 92 1.49 -0.61 -12.43
N ALA A 93 2.12 -0.24 -11.30
CA ALA A 93 1.68 -0.69 -9.98
C ALA A 93 0.24 -0.26 -9.65
N LYS A 94 -0.17 0.95 -10.05
CA LYS A 94 -1.55 1.42 -9.90
C LYS A 94 -2.51 0.67 -10.81
N ALA A 95 -2.13 0.44 -12.07
CA ALA A 95 -2.90 -0.34 -13.02
C ALA A 95 -3.14 -1.78 -12.53
N ILE A 96 -2.11 -2.46 -12.01
CA ILE A 96 -2.23 -3.80 -11.40
C ILE A 96 -3.26 -3.80 -10.27
N ALA A 97 -3.24 -2.78 -9.41
CA ALA A 97 -4.20 -2.68 -8.30
C ALA A 97 -5.63 -2.39 -8.78
N GLY A 98 -5.79 -1.52 -9.78
CA GLY A 98 -7.08 -1.27 -10.44
C GLY A 98 -7.66 -2.52 -11.11
N GLU A 99 -6.81 -3.31 -11.75
CA GLU A 99 -7.19 -4.56 -12.42
C GLU A 99 -7.49 -5.68 -11.44
N ALA A 100 -6.67 -5.87 -10.41
CA ALA A 100 -6.86 -7.00 -9.49
C ALA A 100 -8.13 -6.85 -8.64
N GLY A 101 -8.64 -5.63 -8.43
CA GLY A 101 -9.86 -5.42 -7.66
C GLY A 101 -9.72 -5.88 -6.21
N VAL A 102 -8.49 -5.87 -5.68
CA VAL A 102 -8.16 -6.21 -4.29
C VAL A 102 -7.52 -4.97 -3.61
N PRO A 103 -7.80 -4.73 -2.32
CA PRO A 103 -7.26 -3.58 -1.58
C PRO A 103 -5.75 -3.69 -1.28
#